data_AF-A0A9K3D7P9-F1
#
_entry.id   AF-A0A9K3D7P9-F1
#
_cell.length_a   1.000
_cell.length_b   1.000
_cell.length_c   1.000
_cell.angle_alpha   90.00
_cell.angle_beta   90.00
_cell.angle_gamma   90.00
#
_symmetry.space_group_name_H-M   'P 1'
#
loop_
_entity.id
_entity.type
_entity.pdbx_description
1 polymer ?
#
loop_
_entity_poly.entity_id
_entity_poly.type
_entity_poly.pdbx_seq_one_letter_code
_entity_poly.pdbx_strand_id
1 'polypeptide(L)'
;ELDRSRDRTGCGAAVTPIIRHIPVSHSVSTPTMPVMWVYHDFGFLGGSLGCAEGERLCRALCHASEEGYPVVFDTASGGARMQEGILALQQMAKVSAAVAKYKVDTCLPVVTLFNDPTYGGVSASYAHQADIQVAIRGARVGLSGPDVIKNTMCR
;
A
#
# COMPACT_ATOMS: atom_id res chain seq x y z
N GLU A 1 14.99 16.59 -1.81
CA GLU A 1 15.00 15.10 -1.86
C GLU A 1 13.91 14.54 -2.75
N LEU A 2 12.68 15.07 -2.69
CA LEU A 2 11.58 14.70 -3.59
C LEU A 2 11.95 14.89 -5.07
N ASP A 3 12.49 16.05 -5.47
CA ASP A 3 12.87 16.29 -6.86
C ASP A 3 14.00 15.36 -7.32
N ARG A 4 15.03 15.15 -6.49
CA ARG A 4 16.08 14.14 -6.75
C ARG A 4 15.54 12.72 -6.89
N SER A 5 14.48 12.36 -6.16
CA SER A 5 13.87 11.03 -6.25
C SER A 5 13.06 10.89 -7.52
N ARG A 6 12.32 11.94 -7.90
CA ARG A 6 11.60 12.02 -9.18
C ARG A 6 12.53 11.91 -10.37
N ASP A 7 13.67 12.62 -10.33
CA ASP A 7 14.66 12.57 -11.40
C ASP A 7 15.32 11.19 -11.52
N ARG A 8 15.45 10.46 -10.40
CA ARG A 8 16.10 9.14 -10.37
C ARG A 8 15.18 8.00 -10.78
N THR A 9 13.92 8.02 -10.36
CA THR A 9 12.98 6.92 -10.67
C THR A 9 12.15 7.19 -11.93
N GLY A 10 12.08 8.44 -12.39
CA GLY A 10 11.12 8.87 -13.41
C GLY A 10 9.66 8.84 -12.91
N CYS A 11 9.42 8.43 -11.65
CA CYS A 11 8.10 8.30 -11.04
C CYS A 11 7.79 9.52 -10.17
N GLY A 12 6.59 10.08 -10.33
CA GLY A 12 6.14 11.25 -9.58
C GLY A 12 5.68 10.98 -8.14
N ALA A 13 5.54 9.71 -7.76
CA ALA A 13 4.98 9.26 -6.47
C ALA A 13 5.49 7.87 -6.07
N ALA A 14 5.48 7.57 -4.76
CA ALA A 14 5.77 6.22 -4.24
C ALA A 14 4.61 5.24 -4.41
N VAL A 15 3.38 5.73 -4.63
CA VAL A 15 2.18 4.89 -4.74
C VAL A 15 1.48 5.20 -6.05
N THR A 16 1.23 4.14 -6.83
CA THR A 16 0.56 4.22 -8.12
C THR A 16 -0.66 3.30 -8.15
N PRO A 17 -1.89 3.84 -8.09
CA PRO A 17 -3.10 3.07 -8.35
C PRO A 17 -3.28 2.87 -9.87
N ILE A 18 -3.59 1.64 -10.27
CA ILE A 18 -3.91 1.26 -11.65
C ILE A 18 -5.13 0.34 -11.65
N ILE A 19 -5.95 0.42 -12.70
CA ILE A 19 -7.02 -0.56 -12.91
C ILE A 19 -6.43 -1.73 -13.69
N ARG A 20 -6.40 -2.91 -13.08
CA ARG A 20 -5.98 -4.16 -13.72
C ARG A 20 -7.18 -5.04 -14.00
N HIS A 21 -7.20 -5.65 -15.18
CA HIS A 21 -8.19 -6.65 -15.56
C HIS A 21 -7.61 -8.04 -15.26
N ILE A 22 -8.19 -8.75 -14.29
CA ILE A 22 -7.73 -10.07 -13.85
C ILE A 22 -8.66 -11.15 -14.43
N PRO A 23 -8.15 -12.22 -15.05
CA PRO A 23 -8.97 -13.33 -15.53
C PRO A 23 -9.54 -14.11 -14.33
N VAL A 24 -10.84 -14.38 -14.36
CA VAL A 24 -11.57 -14.98 -13.21
C VAL A 24 -11.55 -16.52 -13.24
N SER A 25 -11.04 -17.13 -14.31
CA SER A 25 -10.92 -18.60 -14.43
C SER A 25 -9.78 -18.98 -15.40
N HIS A 26 -9.40 -20.26 -15.43
CA HIS A 26 -8.36 -20.81 -16.33
C HIS A 26 -8.86 -21.18 -17.73
N SER A 27 -10.14 -20.92 -18.06
CA SER A 27 -10.70 -21.16 -19.39
C SER A 27 -10.24 -20.11 -20.42
N VAL A 28 -10.09 -20.53 -21.68
CA VAL A 28 -9.62 -19.74 -22.83
C VAL A 28 -10.52 -18.53 -23.17
N SER A 29 -11.77 -18.52 -22.71
CA SER A 29 -12.74 -17.43 -22.93
C SER A 29 -13.18 -16.74 -21.63
N THR A 30 -12.22 -16.42 -20.76
CA THR A 30 -12.56 -16.01 -19.39
C THR A 30 -13.01 -14.57 -19.27
N PRO A 31 -14.11 -14.31 -18.54
CA PRO A 31 -14.48 -12.95 -18.16
C PRO A 31 -13.34 -12.37 -17.32
N THR A 32 -12.97 -11.13 -17.63
CA THR A 32 -12.02 -10.36 -16.84
C THR A 32 -12.76 -9.49 -15.85
N MET A 33 -12.25 -9.40 -14.62
CA MET A 33 -12.77 -8.49 -13.61
C MET A 33 -11.82 -7.30 -13.44
N PRO A 34 -12.31 -6.05 -13.51
CA PRO A 34 -11.51 -4.88 -13.15
C PRO A 34 -11.24 -4.87 -11.65
N VAL A 35 -10.00 -4.61 -11.28
CA VAL A 35 -9.50 -4.59 -9.91
C VAL A 35 -8.68 -3.32 -9.73
N MET A 36 -8.91 -2.60 -8.64
CA MET A 36 -8.07 -1.48 -8.24
C MET A 36 -6.77 -2.05 -7.65
N TRP A 37 -5.68 -1.96 -8.41
CA TRP A 37 -4.37 -2.43 -7.98
C TRP A 37 -3.49 -1.25 -7.59
N VAL A 38 -3.08 -1.22 -6.34
CA VAL A 38 -2.24 -0.15 -5.79
C VAL A 38 -0.83 -0.68 -5.63
N TYR A 39 0.12 -0.16 -6.40
CA TYR A 39 1.53 -0.56 -6.34
C TYR A 39 2.37 0.46 -5.57
N HIS A 40 3.21 -0.05 -4.67
CA HIS A 40 4.26 0.72 -4.01
C HIS A 40 5.61 0.57 -4.72
N ASP A 41 6.20 1.70 -5.11
CA ASP A 41 7.57 1.77 -5.63
C ASP A 41 8.56 2.09 -4.52
N PHE A 42 9.34 1.09 -4.10
CA PHE A 42 10.38 1.25 -3.09
C PHE A 42 11.53 2.17 -3.55
N GLY A 43 11.77 2.32 -4.85
CA GLY A 43 12.80 3.20 -5.40
C GLY A 43 12.55 4.68 -5.08
N PHE A 44 11.28 5.06 -4.89
CA PHE A 44 10.86 6.40 -4.53
C PHE A 44 10.83 6.58 -3.01
N LEU A 45 11.90 7.15 -2.45
CA LEU A 45 12.02 7.42 -1.01
C LEU A 45 11.67 6.20 -0.12
N GLY A 46 12.05 4.99 -0.54
CA GLY A 46 11.78 3.76 0.21
C GLY A 46 10.30 3.35 0.22
N GLY A 47 9.50 3.79 -0.76
CA GLY A 47 8.05 3.51 -0.80
C GLY A 47 7.30 4.14 0.37
N SER A 48 7.86 5.19 0.97
CA SER A 48 7.37 5.77 2.22
C SER A 48 6.01 6.46 2.05
N LEU A 49 5.14 6.28 3.05
CA LEU A 49 3.83 6.91 3.11
C LEU A 49 3.97 8.38 3.55
N GLY A 50 3.77 9.31 2.61
CA GLY A 50 3.64 10.75 2.85
C GLY A 50 2.21 11.24 2.57
N CYS A 51 1.99 12.54 2.69
CA CYS A 51 0.72 13.24 2.47
C CYS A 51 0.18 13.02 1.06
N ALA A 52 1.06 13.11 0.06
CA ALA A 52 0.68 12.98 -1.34
C ALA A 52 0.30 11.52 -1.68
N GLU A 53 0.95 10.54 -1.03
CA GLU A 53 0.66 9.13 -1.17
C GLU A 53 -0.62 8.76 -0.42
N GLY A 54 -0.80 9.27 0.80
CA GLY A 54 -2.03 9.10 1.58
C GLY A 54 -3.27 9.62 0.85
N GLU A 55 -3.18 10.81 0.24
CA GLU A 55 -4.27 11.35 -0.59
C GLU A 55 -4.54 10.48 -1.83
N ARG A 56 -3.50 10.00 -2.52
CA ARG A 56 -3.67 9.10 -3.67
C ARG A 56 -4.36 7.80 -3.29
N LEU A 57 -3.97 7.21 -2.16
CA LEU A 57 -4.59 5.99 -1.62
C LEU A 57 -6.07 6.21 -1.31
N CYS A 58 -6.40 7.28 -0.59
CA CYS A 58 -7.79 7.60 -0.28
C CYS A 58 -8.62 7.83 -1.55
N ARG A 59 -8.10 8.56 -2.54
CA ARG A 59 -8.79 8.78 -3.82
C ARG A 59 -8.97 7.49 -4.61
N ALA A 60 -7.98 6.61 -4.61
CA ALA A 60 -8.09 5.30 -5.26
C ALA A 60 -9.18 4.44 -4.61
N LEU A 61 -9.28 4.47 -3.27
CA LEU A 61 -10.32 3.77 -2.52
C LEU A 61 -11.72 4.35 -2.77
N CYS A 62 -11.85 5.68 -2.80
CA CYS A 62 -13.12 6.33 -3.16
C CYS A 62 -13.56 5.92 -4.57
N HIS A 63 -12.65 5.98 -5.54
CA HIS A 63 -12.96 5.58 -6.91
C HIS A 63 -13.31 4.11 -7.03
N ALA A 64 -12.58 3.22 -6.34
CA ALA A 64 -12.91 1.80 -6.28
C ALA A 64 -14.28 1.56 -5.62
N SER A 65 -14.66 2.38 -4.64
CA SER A 65 -15.96 2.31 -3.99
C SER A 65 -17.11 2.72 -4.91
N GLU A 66 -16.92 3.78 -5.70
CA GLU A 66 -17.92 4.29 -6.65
C GLU A 66 -18.16 3.31 -7.80
N GLU A 67 -17.09 2.68 -8.29
CA GLU A 67 -17.15 1.76 -9.42
C GLU A 67 -17.42 0.30 -9.01
N GLY A 68 -17.31 -0.02 -7.72
CA GLY A 68 -17.46 -1.38 -7.21
C GLY A 68 -16.31 -2.31 -7.60
N TYR A 69 -15.07 -1.80 -7.61
CA TYR A 69 -13.88 -2.61 -7.89
C TYR A 69 -13.25 -3.16 -6.62
N PRO A 70 -12.95 -4.46 -6.52
CA PRO A 70 -12.13 -5.00 -5.42
C PRO A 70 -10.74 -4.35 -5.42
N VAL A 71 -10.11 -4.29 -4.25
CA VAL A 71 -8.86 -3.56 -4.05
C VAL A 71 -7.73 -4.53 -3.69
N VAL A 72 -6.60 -4.38 -4.37
CA VAL A 72 -5.36 -5.10 -4.08
C VAL A 72 -4.26 -4.09 -3.75
N PHE A 73 -3.67 -4.20 -2.57
CA PHE A 73 -2.49 -3.46 -2.15
C PHE A 73 -1.24 -4.29 -2.37
N ASP A 74 -0.38 -3.91 -3.32
CA ASP A 74 0.97 -4.42 -3.46
C ASP A 74 1.94 -3.50 -2.70
N THR A 75 2.33 -3.97 -1.52
CA THR A 75 3.02 -3.15 -0.52
C THR A 75 4.51 -3.44 -0.52
N ALA A 76 5.29 -2.37 -0.66
CA ALA A 76 6.74 -2.34 -0.51
C ALA A 76 7.09 -0.97 0.09
N SER A 77 7.31 -0.92 1.40
CA SER A 77 7.51 0.34 2.11
C SER A 77 8.46 0.19 3.30
N GLY A 78 9.35 1.17 3.46
CA GLY A 78 10.14 1.35 4.68
C GLY A 78 9.38 1.99 5.84
N GLY A 79 8.14 2.46 5.63
CA GLY A 79 7.29 3.05 6.67
C GLY A 79 6.75 4.45 6.34
N ALA A 80 6.55 5.27 7.38
CA ALA A 80 6.07 6.64 7.21
C ALA A 80 7.19 7.58 6.75
N ARG A 81 6.86 8.59 5.94
CA ARG A 81 7.85 9.54 5.42
C ARG A 81 8.25 10.55 6.50
N MET A 82 9.39 10.31 7.14
CA MET A 82 9.88 11.13 8.25
C MET A 82 10.10 12.61 7.87
N GLN A 83 10.43 12.90 6.61
CA GLN A 83 10.59 14.28 6.11
C GLN A 83 9.33 15.14 6.26
N GLU A 84 8.15 14.51 6.28
CA GLU A 84 6.86 15.18 6.45
C GLU A 84 6.35 15.11 7.91
N GLY A 85 7.13 14.49 8.81
CA GLY A 85 6.87 14.47 10.25
C GLY A 85 5.49 13.93 10.63
N ILE A 86 4.77 14.68 11.47
CA ILE A 86 3.45 14.29 11.98
C ILE A 86 2.39 14.15 10.87
N LEU A 87 2.56 14.86 9.75
CA LEU A 87 1.60 14.80 8.65
C LEU A 87 1.61 13.42 7.97
N ALA A 88 2.79 12.80 7.86
CA ALA A 88 2.91 11.42 7.39
C ALA A 88 2.25 10.42 8.36
N LEU A 89 2.37 10.65 9.67
CA LEU A 89 1.71 9.82 10.69
C LEU A 89 0.18 9.91 10.57
N GLN A 90 -0.36 11.11 10.35
CA GLN A 90 -1.81 11.30 10.16
C GLN A 90 -2.33 10.57 8.92
N GLN A 91 -1.50 10.37 7.88
CA GLN A 91 -1.92 9.60 6.70
C GLN A 91 -2.22 8.14 7.04
N MET A 92 -1.55 7.56 8.04
CA MET A 92 -1.86 6.19 8.47
C MET A 92 -3.32 6.08 8.93
N ALA A 93 -3.73 6.98 9.83
CA ALA A 93 -5.11 7.03 10.32
C ALA A 93 -6.11 7.33 9.20
N LYS A 94 -5.77 8.27 8.30
CA LYS A 94 -6.62 8.67 7.18
C LYS A 94 -6.88 7.52 6.20
N VAL A 95 -5.82 6.84 5.75
CA VAL A 95 -5.96 5.71 4.82
C VAL A 95 -6.65 4.54 5.52
N SER A 96 -6.34 4.29 6.79
CA SER A 96 -7.04 3.26 7.56
C SER A 96 -8.55 3.49 7.67
N ALA A 97 -8.96 4.74 7.91
CA ALA A 97 -10.37 5.10 7.93
C ALA A 97 -11.02 4.94 6.54
N ALA A 98 -10.30 5.29 5.46
CA ALA A 98 -10.78 5.11 4.10
C ALA A 98 -10.98 3.63 3.74
N VAL A 99 -10.07 2.74 4.14
CA VAL A 99 -10.22 1.29 3.93
C VAL A 99 -11.41 0.75 4.72
N ALA A 100 -11.54 1.13 6.00
CA ALA A 100 -12.68 0.70 6.81
C ALA A 100 -14.02 1.13 6.18
N LYS A 101 -14.10 2.38 5.71
CA LYS A 101 -15.27 2.90 5.01
C LYS A 101 -15.55 2.12 3.71
N TYR A 102 -14.54 1.94 2.86
CA TYR A 102 -14.65 1.17 1.61
C TYR A 102 -15.24 -0.24 1.86
N LYS A 103 -14.75 -0.93 2.89
CA LYS A 103 -15.22 -2.28 3.24
C LYS A 103 -16.69 -2.29 3.64
N VAL A 104 -17.14 -1.30 4.40
CA VAL A 104 -18.54 -1.16 4.83
C VAL A 104 -19.45 -0.79 3.67
N ASP A 105 -19.01 0.13 2.81
CA ASP A 105 -19.83 0.67 1.72
C ASP A 105 -20.00 -0.32 0.56
N THR A 106 -18.98 -1.15 0.28
CA THR A 106 -18.97 -2.04 -0.89
C THR A 106 -19.15 -3.52 -0.58
N CYS A 107 -18.80 -3.96 0.63
CA CYS A 107 -18.65 -5.39 0.97
C CYS A 107 -17.73 -6.18 0.01
N LEU A 108 -16.83 -5.50 -0.71
CA LEU A 108 -15.88 -6.11 -1.64
C LEU A 108 -14.58 -6.49 -0.94
N PRO A 109 -13.88 -7.53 -1.42
CA PRO A 109 -12.66 -8.00 -0.79
C PRO A 109 -11.52 -6.98 -0.94
N VAL A 110 -10.79 -6.78 0.16
CA VAL A 110 -9.49 -6.09 0.17
C VAL A 110 -8.39 -7.11 0.37
N VAL A 111 -7.42 -7.13 -0.53
CA VAL A 111 -6.27 -8.04 -0.47
C VAL A 111 -4.98 -7.24 -0.32
N THR A 112 -4.11 -7.64 0.60
CA THR A 112 -2.73 -7.12 0.67
C THR A 112 -1.76 -8.19 0.21
N LEU A 113 -0.95 -7.84 -0.78
CA LEU A 113 0.25 -8.53 -1.20
C LEU A 113 1.45 -7.83 -0.53
N PHE A 114 2.10 -8.53 0.39
CA PHE A 114 3.32 -8.06 1.02
C PHE A 114 4.52 -8.43 0.18
N ASN A 115 5.19 -7.41 -0.34
CA ASN A 115 6.45 -7.51 -1.03
C ASN A 115 7.61 -7.07 -0.11
N ASP A 116 8.84 -7.44 -0.48
CA ASP A 116 10.03 -7.13 0.32
C ASP A 116 10.54 -5.70 0.04
N PRO A 117 10.72 -4.83 1.05
CA PRO A 117 10.31 -4.94 2.45
C PRO A 117 9.01 -4.17 2.75
N THR A 118 8.23 -4.58 3.76
CA THR A 118 7.08 -3.83 4.28
C THR A 118 7.17 -3.62 5.79
N TYR A 119 7.58 -2.43 6.20
CA TYR A 119 7.80 -2.07 7.60
C TYR A 119 7.04 -0.81 8.06
N GLY A 120 7.03 -0.57 9.37
CA GLY A 120 6.66 0.71 9.95
C GLY A 120 5.20 1.07 9.75
N GLY A 121 4.96 2.34 9.43
CA GLY A 121 3.62 2.92 9.37
C GLY A 121 2.68 2.26 8.35
N VAL A 122 3.21 1.75 7.23
CA VAL A 122 2.39 1.04 6.23
C VAL A 122 1.96 -0.32 6.78
N SER A 123 2.90 -1.10 7.34
CA SER A 123 2.58 -2.36 8.00
C SER A 123 1.60 -2.16 9.17
N ALA A 124 1.72 -1.07 9.92
CA ALA A 124 0.89 -0.77 11.09
C ALA A 124 -0.50 -0.18 10.77
N SER A 125 -0.83 0.03 9.50
CA SER A 125 -2.07 0.68 9.07
C SER A 125 -2.85 -0.18 8.10
N TYR A 126 -3.18 0.34 6.92
CA TYR A 126 -4.07 -0.29 5.95
C TYR A 126 -3.55 -1.63 5.42
N ALA A 127 -2.23 -1.83 5.39
CA ALA A 127 -1.66 -3.08 4.87
C ALA A 127 -2.13 -4.31 5.69
N HIS A 128 -2.30 -4.17 7.01
CA HIS A 128 -2.84 -5.22 7.88
C HIS A 128 -4.37 -5.15 8.11
N GLN A 129 -5.09 -4.24 7.45
CA GLN A 129 -6.56 -4.14 7.54
C GLN A 129 -7.29 -4.87 6.41
N ALA A 130 -6.54 -5.41 5.45
CA ALA A 130 -7.07 -6.25 4.38
C ALA A 130 -7.68 -7.55 4.91
N ASP A 131 -8.67 -8.07 4.19
CA ASP A 131 -9.35 -9.33 4.50
C ASP A 131 -8.44 -10.53 4.24
N ILE A 132 -7.65 -10.46 3.16
CA ILE A 132 -6.69 -11.48 2.78
C ILE A 132 -5.31 -10.85 2.74
N GLN A 133 -4.35 -11.50 3.40
CA GLN A 133 -2.98 -11.05 3.51
C GLN A 133 -2.07 -12.16 3.01
N VAL A 134 -1.31 -11.87 1.95
CA VAL A 134 -0.40 -12.83 1.33
C VAL A 134 0.97 -12.20 1.24
N ALA A 135 1.99 -12.88 1.74
CA ALA A 135 3.37 -12.45 1.60
C ALA A 135 4.08 -13.23 0.51
N ILE A 136 4.85 -12.53 -0.32
CA ILE A 136 5.77 -13.17 -1.25
C ILE A 136 6.86 -13.90 -0.43
N ARG A 137 7.30 -15.05 -0.93
CA ARG A 137 8.34 -15.85 -0.25
C ARG A 137 9.58 -15.00 0.00
N GLY A 138 9.99 -14.91 1.27
CA GLY A 138 11.15 -14.12 1.68
C GLY A 138 10.87 -12.63 1.92
N ALA A 139 9.62 -12.18 1.75
CA ALA A 139 9.23 -10.82 2.07
C ALA A 139 9.38 -10.54 3.57
N ARG A 140 10.08 -9.45 3.89
CA ARG A 140 10.24 -9.00 5.27
C ARG A 140 9.10 -8.06 5.62
N VAL A 141 8.28 -8.48 6.57
CA VAL A 141 7.12 -7.73 7.05
C VAL A 141 7.19 -7.56 8.55
N GLY A 142 6.93 -6.35 9.05
CA GLY A 142 6.85 -6.13 10.50
C GLY A 142 6.61 -4.68 10.88
N LEU A 143 6.32 -4.44 12.16
CA LEU A 143 6.19 -3.06 12.66
C LEU A 143 7.55 -2.37 12.70
N SER A 144 8.55 -3.01 13.31
CA SER A 144 9.89 -2.46 13.49
C SER A 144 10.89 -3.17 12.59
N GLY A 145 11.83 -2.40 12.03
CA GLY A 145 12.94 -2.96 11.26
C GLY A 145 13.88 -3.83 12.11
N PRO A 146 14.63 -4.75 11.50
CA PRO A 146 15.49 -5.70 12.22
C PRO A 146 16.57 -5.01 13.07
N ASP A 147 17.11 -3.90 12.58
CA ASP A 147 18.13 -3.13 13.30
C ASP A 147 17.59 -2.50 14.60
N VAL A 148 16.35 -2.02 14.58
CA VAL A 148 15.69 -1.46 15.77
C VAL A 148 15.47 -2.53 16.82
N ILE A 149 15.02 -3.71 16.39
CA ILE A 149 14.81 -4.87 17.28
C ILE A 149 16.14 -5.29 17.91
N LYS A 150 17.19 -5.46 17.09
CA LYS A 150 18.52 -5.85 17.55
C LYS A 150 19.10 -4.88 18.56
N ASN A 151 19.02 -3.57 18.30
CA ASN A 151 19.58 -2.55 19.18
C ASN A 151 18.84 -2.38 20.51
N THR A 152 17.56 -2.78 20.57
CA THR A 152 16.72 -2.58 21.76
C THR A 152 16.67 -3.83 22.64
N MET A 153 16.54 -5.01 22.03
CA MET A 153 16.25 -6.26 22.73
C MET A 153 17.48 -7.17 22.89
N CYS A 154 18.48 -7.04 22.02
CA CYS A 154 19.67 -7.89 22.02
C CYS A 154 20.88 -7.14 22.59
N ARG A 155 20.68 -6.52 23.76
CA ARG A 155 21.75 -5.95 24.58
C ARG A 155 22.38 -7.01 25.47
#